data_AF-A0A1W1ZAH1-F1
#
_entry.id   AF-A0A1W1ZAH1-F1
#
_cell.length_a   1.000
_cell.length_b   1.000
_cell.length_c   1.000
_cell.angle_alpha   90.00
_cell.angle_beta   90.00
_cell.angle_gamma   90.00
#
_symmetry.space_group_name_H-M   'P 1'
#
loop_
_entity.id
_entity.type
_entity.pdbx_description
1 polymer ?
#
loop_
_entity_poly.entity_id
_entity_poly.type
_entity_poly.pdbx_seq_one_letter_code
_entity_poly.pdbx_strand_id
1 'polypeptide(L)'
;MKNKLFLGLIFFGINLFAQEMHTFKYRLDYKLEGVESDEASYFNGKHFLPEKFTDKSKTSLVIFPYFSLSSSADFSLIHGNKVIGVTNQDLDNTYKISNTNYYNYGESVRVLYDYAILKKIEREPLKILDRSCNHYQVFAAMDGAPETNVDLIFCIDETSEIDNVSFLIQQKENPVKGLLLAIAPTDADKNERIALQKITNINSTIKIDVEKELAAYQIKKDSLDKVYNSYDYPVDTAYATTDVAAYDYYSEYMNQPEFCNYTGFYDLVFEGDNSFSVASTYMSNLCSNTYYLKKGDEEKFKNFALKEIKNIKKNYVKSGLMPKKDAAIFYEFLKKDLEKLEKSKPKTDAELAIEAAAAEADAAAYAVAVDSAYYEDGYSYDVYVSDYESNYKTVTPDNSNFAIESLMQDTNSSYWKGMPTYCKKMDSVIPDFKDADLKKHAKNYAGQICDMYMGEFDGTGVWYKGTLDAIRAEQLYFNNNKDKFSKKDKELLDEFLNSLD
;
A
#
# COMPACT_ATOMS: atom_id res chain seq x y z
N MET A 1 55.16 -1.00 -49.89
CA MET A 1 53.80 -0.89 -50.46
C MET A 1 53.16 -2.26 -50.37
N LYS A 2 51.96 -2.54 -49.87
CA LYS A 2 50.83 -1.80 -49.30
C LYS A 2 49.96 -2.84 -48.58
N ASN A 3 49.30 -2.44 -47.48
CA ASN A 3 48.07 -2.98 -46.89
C ASN A 3 48.08 -4.38 -46.25
N LYS A 4 48.03 -4.44 -44.92
CA LYS A 4 46.80 -4.52 -44.06
C LYS A 4 46.14 -5.90 -44.12
N LEU A 5 46.39 -6.72 -43.09
CA LEU A 5 45.42 -7.70 -42.61
C LEU A 5 45.30 -7.55 -41.09
N PHE A 6 44.28 -6.77 -40.72
CA PHE A 6 43.68 -6.68 -39.39
C PHE A 6 42.38 -7.51 -39.47
N LEU A 7 41.92 -8.02 -38.32
CA LEU A 7 40.72 -8.87 -38.08
C LEU A 7 40.94 -10.38 -38.35
N GLY A 8 40.52 -11.29 -37.46
CA GLY A 8 39.76 -11.10 -36.22
C GLY A 8 39.73 -12.41 -35.44
N LEU A 9 40.42 -12.44 -34.31
CA LEU A 9 40.09 -13.34 -33.21
C LEU A 9 38.84 -12.75 -32.56
N ILE A 10 37.69 -13.24 -33.01
CA ILE A 10 36.42 -13.04 -32.34
C ILE A 10 36.51 -13.83 -31.02
N PHE A 11 37.10 -13.20 -30.01
CA PHE A 11 36.69 -13.44 -28.63
C PHE A 11 35.24 -12.95 -28.54
N PHE A 12 34.29 -13.82 -28.87
CA PHE A 12 32.93 -13.65 -28.37
C PHE A 12 33.05 -13.75 -26.86
N GLY A 13 33.03 -12.57 -26.24
CA GLY A 13 32.98 -12.41 -24.80
C GLY A 13 31.76 -13.13 -24.28
N ILE A 14 32.00 -14.32 -23.74
CA ILE A 14 31.19 -14.83 -22.65
C ILE A 14 31.63 -14.01 -21.43
N ASN A 15 31.18 -12.75 -21.38
CA ASN A 15 30.98 -12.08 -20.11
C ASN A 15 29.84 -12.84 -19.43
N LEU A 16 30.17 -13.99 -18.83
CA LEU A 16 29.40 -14.53 -17.73
C LEU A 16 29.25 -13.35 -16.76
N PHE A 17 28.04 -12.81 -16.69
CA PHE A 17 27.65 -11.70 -15.84
C PHE A 17 28.02 -12.03 -14.38
N ALA A 18 29.24 -11.70 -13.97
CA ALA A 18 29.66 -11.80 -12.59
C ALA A 18 29.00 -10.62 -11.86
N GLN A 19 27.85 -10.87 -11.25
CA GLN A 19 27.24 -9.91 -10.33
C GLN A 19 28.22 -9.66 -9.17
N GLU A 20 28.41 -8.41 -8.78
CA GLU A 20 29.24 -8.06 -7.63
C GLU A 20 28.61 -8.61 -6.34
N MET A 21 29.44 -9.15 -5.45
CA MET A 21 29.01 -9.77 -4.20
C MET A 21 29.33 -8.84 -3.03
N HIS A 22 28.35 -8.55 -2.18
CA HIS A 22 28.54 -7.78 -0.94
C HIS A 22 28.26 -8.66 0.27
N THR A 23 29.29 -8.87 1.10
CA THR A 23 29.21 -9.70 2.31
C THR A 23 29.12 -8.83 3.55
N PHE A 24 28.19 -9.18 4.44
CA PHE A 24 27.93 -8.52 5.72
C PHE A 24 28.37 -9.41 6.88
N LYS A 25 29.16 -8.82 7.80
CA LYS A 25 29.71 -9.46 9.00
C LYS A 25 28.91 -9.14 10.26
N TYR A 26 28.30 -7.96 10.31
CA TYR A 26 27.55 -7.51 11.48
C TYR A 26 26.12 -7.14 11.10
N ARG A 27 25.19 -7.40 12.02
CA ARG A 27 23.83 -6.86 12.01
C ARG A 27 23.62 -6.07 13.30
N LEU A 28 23.26 -4.80 13.15
CA LEU A 28 22.91 -3.90 14.25
C LEU A 28 21.39 -3.75 14.28
N ASP A 29 20.77 -4.05 15.42
CA ASP A 29 19.34 -3.93 15.61
C ASP A 29 19.05 -2.67 16.44
N TYR A 30 18.27 -1.75 15.89
CA TYR A 30 17.87 -0.48 16.49
C TYR A 30 16.38 -0.49 16.82
N LYS A 31 15.99 0.14 17.92
CA LYS A 31 14.61 0.25 18.37
C LYS A 31 14.27 1.68 18.77
N LEU A 32 13.05 2.11 18.48
CA LEU A 32 12.50 3.34 19.02
C LEU A 32 12.19 3.16 20.52
N GLU A 33 12.82 3.99 21.34
CA GLU A 33 12.57 4.09 22.78
C GLU A 33 11.54 5.20 23.05
N GLY A 34 10.84 5.11 24.19
CA GLY A 34 9.95 6.16 24.66
C GLY A 34 8.53 6.16 24.08
N VAL A 35 8.24 5.27 23.12
CA VAL A 35 6.90 5.11 22.53
C VAL A 35 6.33 3.75 22.92
N GLU A 36 5.32 3.74 23.79
CA GLU A 36 4.51 2.56 24.10
C GLU A 36 3.31 2.53 23.14
N SER A 37 3.51 2.03 21.92
CA SER A 37 2.43 1.71 20.98
C SER A 37 2.78 0.46 20.19
N ASP A 38 1.77 -0.27 19.72
CA ASP A 38 1.96 -1.38 18.78
C ASP A 38 2.65 -0.90 17.47
N GLU A 39 2.49 0.39 17.16
CA GLU A 39 3.13 1.09 16.06
C GLU A 39 4.63 1.37 16.27
N ALA A 40 5.13 1.34 17.51
CA ALA A 40 6.56 1.55 17.78
C ALA A 40 7.44 0.50 17.10
N SER A 41 6.87 -0.69 16.81
CA SER A 41 7.53 -1.75 16.06
C SER A 41 7.89 -1.36 14.62
N TYR A 42 7.15 -0.41 14.01
CA TYR A 42 7.37 0.10 12.66
C TYR A 42 8.67 0.91 12.52
N PHE A 43 9.22 1.40 13.63
CA PHE A 43 10.43 2.22 13.67
C PHE A 43 11.69 1.42 14.03
N ASN A 44 11.56 0.10 14.20
CA ASN A 44 12.70 -0.77 14.47
C ASN A 44 13.56 -0.92 13.20
N GLY A 45 14.83 -0.56 13.30
CA GLY A 45 15.79 -0.59 12.20
C GLY A 45 16.75 -1.76 12.28
N LYS A 46 17.21 -2.27 11.13
CA LYS A 46 18.32 -3.22 11.07
C LYS A 46 19.37 -2.73 10.08
N HIS A 47 20.63 -2.70 10.49
CA HIS A 47 21.76 -2.29 9.66
C HIS A 47 22.76 -3.44 9.50
N PHE A 48 22.93 -3.90 8.27
CA PHE A 48 23.84 -4.96 7.88
C PHE A 48 25.11 -4.34 7.30
N LEU A 49 26.24 -4.69 7.91
CA LEU A 49 27.51 -4.02 7.70
C LEU A 49 28.60 -5.01 7.27
N PRO A 50 29.42 -4.64 6.27
CA PRO A 50 30.71 -5.28 6.04
C PRO A 50 31.63 -5.17 7.26
N GLU A 51 32.74 -5.90 7.23
CA GLU A 51 33.72 -5.84 8.32
C GLU A 51 34.39 -4.46 8.45
N LYS A 52 34.63 -3.78 7.32
CA LYS A 52 35.28 -2.47 7.27
C LYS A 52 34.68 -1.61 6.18
N PHE A 53 34.63 -0.31 6.41
CA PHE A 53 34.39 0.68 5.36
C PHE A 53 35.66 0.86 4.52
N THR A 54 35.54 0.66 3.20
CA THR A 54 36.58 0.94 2.20
C THR A 54 35.89 1.36 0.90
N ASP A 55 36.60 1.93 -0.07
CA ASP A 55 36.02 2.23 -1.38
C ASP A 55 35.38 1.00 -2.06
N LYS A 56 35.91 -0.20 -1.77
CA LYS A 56 35.41 -1.49 -2.28
C LYS A 56 34.28 -2.08 -1.43
N SER A 57 34.09 -1.60 -0.21
CA SER A 57 33.12 -2.12 0.76
C SER A 57 32.33 -0.99 1.42
N LYS A 58 32.04 0.09 0.68
CA LYS A 58 31.25 1.25 1.13
C LYS A 58 29.74 1.01 1.09
N THR A 59 29.34 -0.20 0.70
CA THR A 59 27.95 -0.62 0.61
C THR A 59 27.49 -1.24 1.92
N SER A 60 26.36 -0.78 2.46
CA SER A 60 25.66 -1.41 3.58
C SER A 60 24.17 -1.56 3.28
N LEU A 61 23.49 -2.46 3.98
CA LEU A 61 22.06 -2.70 3.77
C LEU A 61 21.28 -2.33 5.02
N VAL A 62 20.20 -1.59 4.86
CA VAL A 62 19.34 -1.12 5.95
C VAL A 62 17.90 -1.57 5.71
N ILE A 63 17.22 -1.94 6.79
CA ILE A 63 15.81 -2.29 6.81
C ILE A 63 15.12 -1.40 7.85
N PHE A 64 14.14 -0.61 7.39
CA PHE A 64 13.18 0.08 8.24
C PHE A 64 11.78 -0.29 7.74
N PRO A 65 10.93 -0.94 8.56
CA PRO A 65 9.63 -1.47 8.15
C PRO A 65 8.71 -0.44 7.48
N TYR A 66 8.74 0.82 7.93
CA TYR A 66 7.86 1.88 7.42
C TYR A 66 8.55 2.91 6.50
N PHE A 67 9.88 3.03 6.58
CA PHE A 67 10.68 3.91 5.72
C PHE A 67 11.29 3.18 4.52
N SER A 68 10.61 2.17 3.97
CA SER A 68 10.83 1.83 2.57
C SER A 68 10.40 3.04 1.75
N LEU A 69 11.38 3.83 1.28
CA LEU A 69 11.22 5.12 0.60
C LEU A 69 10.48 5.03 -0.76
N SER A 70 9.85 3.90 -1.04
CA SER A 70 8.95 3.62 -2.14
C SER A 70 8.10 2.41 -1.74
N SER A 71 6.82 2.41 -2.08
CA SER A 71 5.85 1.33 -1.82
C SER A 71 6.21 -0.04 -2.45
N SER A 72 7.37 -0.13 -3.12
CA SER A 72 7.88 -1.31 -3.83
C SER A 72 9.28 -1.77 -3.38
N ALA A 73 9.94 -1.09 -2.44
CA ALA A 73 11.30 -1.45 -2.00
C ALA A 73 11.28 -2.23 -0.68
N ASP A 74 11.91 -3.40 -0.67
CA ASP A 74 11.95 -4.28 0.51
C ASP A 74 13.13 -3.95 1.44
N PHE A 75 14.18 -3.33 0.89
CA PHE A 75 15.39 -2.95 1.60
C PHE A 75 15.96 -1.64 1.05
N SER A 76 16.74 -0.95 1.87
CA SER A 76 17.47 0.26 1.47
C SER A 76 18.98 -0.02 1.47
N LEU A 77 19.60 0.01 0.31
CA LEU A 77 21.05 -0.08 0.16
C LEU A 77 21.65 1.31 0.31
N ILE A 78 22.61 1.47 1.22
CA ILE A 78 23.40 2.68 1.35
C ILE A 78 24.69 2.48 0.57
N HIS A 79 24.93 3.36 -0.40
CA HIS A 79 26.10 3.30 -1.27
C HIS A 79 26.66 4.71 -1.51
N GLY A 80 27.72 5.07 -0.78
CA GLY A 80 28.21 6.45 -0.75
C GLY A 80 27.18 7.37 -0.09
N ASN A 81 26.85 8.49 -0.72
CA ASN A 81 25.81 9.42 -0.26
C ASN A 81 24.38 9.10 -0.75
N LYS A 82 24.19 7.93 -1.37
CA LYS A 82 22.88 7.52 -1.91
C LYS A 82 22.22 6.49 -1.01
N VAL A 83 20.91 6.65 -0.84
CA VAL A 83 20.01 5.58 -0.39
C VAL A 83 19.27 5.05 -1.61
N ILE A 84 19.38 3.75 -1.81
CA ILE A 84 18.87 3.06 -2.98
C ILE A 84 17.86 2.02 -2.49
N GLY A 85 16.59 2.20 -2.81
CA GLY A 85 15.57 1.18 -2.66
C GLY A 85 15.92 -0.02 -3.55
N VAL A 86 16.09 -1.18 -2.94
CA VAL A 86 16.40 -2.43 -3.62
C VAL A 86 15.41 -3.52 -3.27
N THR A 87 15.14 -4.36 -4.24
CA THR A 87 14.24 -5.50 -4.14
C THR A 87 15.01 -6.78 -4.38
N ASN A 88 14.82 -7.76 -3.50
CA ASN A 88 15.35 -9.10 -3.68
C ASN A 88 14.60 -9.78 -4.83
N GLN A 89 15.34 -10.20 -5.85
CA GLN A 89 14.78 -10.79 -7.08
C GLN A 89 14.62 -12.30 -7.00
N ASP A 90 15.52 -12.93 -6.23
CA ASP A 90 15.67 -14.36 -6.23
C ASP A 90 16.30 -14.86 -4.93
N LEU A 91 16.25 -16.16 -4.78
CA LEU A 91 16.77 -16.83 -3.59
C LEU A 91 18.27 -16.84 -3.54
N ASP A 92 18.94 -16.65 -4.66
CA ASP A 92 20.39 -16.51 -4.74
C ASP A 92 20.89 -15.17 -4.17
N ASN A 93 19.99 -14.39 -3.55
CA ASN A 93 20.16 -13.04 -3.02
C ASN A 93 20.62 -12.07 -4.09
N THR A 94 20.11 -12.21 -5.30
CA THR A 94 20.28 -11.18 -6.31
C THR A 94 19.35 -10.01 -5.98
N TYR A 95 19.88 -8.81 -5.90
CA TYR A 95 19.13 -7.58 -5.70
C TYR A 95 19.19 -6.72 -6.95
N LYS A 96 18.12 -5.96 -7.16
CA LYS A 96 18.04 -4.90 -8.16
C LYS A 96 17.48 -3.63 -7.54
N ILE A 97 17.72 -2.49 -8.18
CA ILE A 97 17.06 -1.25 -7.80
C ILE A 97 15.56 -1.39 -8.06
N SER A 98 14.75 -1.06 -7.06
CA SER A 98 13.29 -1.15 -7.16
C SER A 98 12.78 -0.25 -8.29
N ASN A 99 11.69 -0.66 -8.93
CA ASN A 99 11.13 0.09 -10.05
C ASN A 99 10.56 1.44 -9.62
N THR A 100 10.71 2.43 -10.49
CA THR A 100 9.94 3.69 -10.44
C THR A 100 8.47 3.42 -10.75
N ASN A 101 7.57 3.68 -9.80
CA ASN A 101 6.13 3.59 -10.05
C ASN A 101 5.59 4.86 -10.73
N TYR A 102 4.63 4.68 -11.63
CA TYR A 102 3.98 5.71 -12.47
C TYR A 102 3.16 6.75 -11.66
N TYR A 103 2.93 6.49 -10.36
CA TYR A 103 2.04 7.27 -9.49
C TYR A 103 2.77 8.10 -8.41
N ASN A 104 4.01 8.51 -8.66
CA ASN A 104 4.76 9.46 -7.81
C ASN A 104 5.06 9.04 -6.35
N TYR A 105 4.85 7.77 -5.96
CA TYR A 105 5.29 7.29 -4.64
C TYR A 105 6.78 6.90 -4.63
N GLY A 106 7.65 7.92 -4.61
CA GLY A 106 9.04 7.84 -4.17
C GLY A 106 10.08 7.50 -5.24
N GLU A 107 11.17 8.29 -5.28
CA GLU A 107 12.38 7.93 -6.03
C GLU A 107 13.08 6.75 -5.35
N SER A 108 13.33 5.67 -6.10
CA SER A 108 14.08 4.49 -5.65
C SER A 108 15.57 4.77 -5.47
N VAL A 109 16.09 5.88 -5.99
CA VAL A 109 17.46 6.34 -5.74
C VAL A 109 17.36 7.77 -5.25
N ARG A 110 17.78 8.01 -4.01
CA ARG A 110 17.81 9.33 -3.40
C ARG A 110 19.22 9.69 -2.95
N VAL A 111 19.66 10.89 -3.29
CA VAL A 111 20.84 11.49 -2.67
C VAL A 111 20.39 12.07 -1.33
N LEU A 112 20.98 11.61 -0.22
CA LEU A 112 20.59 12.10 1.12
C LEU A 112 21.20 13.47 1.42
N TYR A 113 22.43 13.68 0.98
CA TYR A 113 23.22 14.89 1.19
C TYR A 113 24.42 14.86 0.25
N ASP A 114 24.98 16.00 -0.08
CA ASP A 114 26.27 16.09 -0.77
C ASP A 114 27.40 15.64 0.16
N TYR A 115 27.31 16.12 1.41
CA TYR A 115 28.14 15.71 2.54
C TYR A 115 27.49 16.16 3.85
N ALA A 116 27.96 15.61 4.96
CA ALA A 116 27.58 16.08 6.29
C ALA A 116 28.80 16.37 7.17
N ILE A 117 28.57 17.15 8.23
CA ILE A 117 29.55 17.49 9.26
C ILE A 117 28.97 17.12 10.61
N LEU A 118 29.77 16.43 11.41
CA LEU A 118 29.44 16.08 12.78
C LEU A 118 30.16 17.04 13.72
N LYS A 119 29.41 17.90 14.41
CA LYS A 119 29.96 18.81 15.41
C LYS A 119 29.72 18.24 16.80
N LYS A 120 30.81 17.98 17.54
CA LYS A 120 30.72 17.47 18.91
C LYS A 120 30.03 18.50 19.81
N ILE A 121 29.07 18.05 20.60
CA ILE A 121 28.32 18.86 21.56
C ILE A 121 28.40 18.25 22.97
N GLU A 122 28.24 19.09 23.98
CA GLU A 122 28.14 18.64 25.36
C GLU A 122 26.69 18.25 25.68
N ARG A 123 26.49 17.01 26.14
CA ARG A 123 25.24 16.49 26.67
C ARG A 123 25.54 15.51 27.79
N GLU A 124 24.52 15.24 28.60
CA GLU A 124 24.59 14.23 29.66
C GLU A 124 25.13 12.89 29.12
N PRO A 125 26.03 12.21 29.84
CA PRO A 125 26.55 10.92 29.41
C PRO A 125 25.43 9.92 29.19
N LEU A 126 25.41 9.30 28.01
CA LEU A 126 24.50 8.22 27.66
C LEU A 126 25.28 6.90 27.59
N LYS A 127 24.71 5.85 28.16
CA LYS A 127 25.28 4.51 28.15
C LYS A 127 24.27 3.52 27.56
N ILE A 128 24.64 2.86 26.46
CA ILE A 128 23.82 1.89 25.72
C ILE A 128 24.66 0.63 25.51
N LEU A 129 24.12 -0.55 25.84
CA LEU A 129 24.84 -1.83 25.78
C LEU A 129 26.22 -1.79 26.46
N ASP A 130 26.26 -1.18 27.63
CA ASP A 130 27.47 -0.92 28.40
C ASP A 130 28.54 -0.02 27.77
N ARG A 131 28.23 0.64 26.66
CA ARG A 131 29.12 1.55 25.94
C ARG A 131 28.74 3.00 26.18
N SER A 132 29.74 3.84 26.38
CA SER A 132 29.59 5.30 26.44
C SER A 132 29.78 5.92 25.07
N CYS A 133 29.15 7.07 24.83
CA CYS A 133 29.28 7.79 23.57
C CYS A 133 29.56 9.28 23.77
N ASN A 134 30.07 9.88 22.69
CA ASN A 134 30.09 11.32 22.51
C ASN A 134 28.89 11.74 21.65
N HIS A 135 28.36 12.93 21.93
CA HIS A 135 27.20 13.47 21.22
C HIS A 135 27.65 14.41 20.09
N TYR A 136 27.02 14.28 18.94
CA TYR A 136 27.32 15.07 17.74
C TYR A 136 26.03 15.60 17.13
N GLN A 137 25.98 16.90 16.90
CA GLN A 137 24.93 17.50 16.09
C GLN A 137 25.28 17.35 14.60
N VAL A 138 24.28 16.98 13.81
CA VAL A 138 24.44 16.72 12.37
C VAL A 138 24.12 17.97 11.57
N PHE A 139 25.04 18.37 10.69
CA PHE A 139 24.84 19.40 9.68
C PHE A 139 24.98 18.76 8.30
N ALA A 140 24.07 19.02 7.37
CA ALA A 140 24.12 18.46 6.02
C ALA A 140 24.06 19.57 4.96
N ALA A 141 24.77 19.37 3.86
CA ALA A 141 24.61 20.14 2.63
C ALA A 141 23.82 19.30 1.62
N MET A 142 22.86 19.89 0.94
CA MET A 142 21.99 19.22 -0.04
C MET A 142 21.84 20.10 -1.28
N ASP A 143 21.95 19.51 -2.47
CA ASP A 143 21.72 20.18 -3.76
C ASP A 143 22.51 21.49 -3.94
N GLY A 144 23.77 21.52 -3.47
CA GLY A 144 24.62 22.71 -3.54
C GLY A 144 24.25 23.85 -2.58
N ALA A 145 23.26 23.65 -1.70
CA ALA A 145 22.94 24.58 -0.62
C ALA A 145 24.01 24.53 0.50
N PRO A 146 24.19 25.63 1.26
CA PRO A 146 25.10 25.64 2.40
C PRO A 146 24.65 24.65 3.48
N GLU A 147 25.59 24.25 4.33
CA GLU A 147 25.34 23.34 5.46
C GLU A 147 24.26 23.90 6.41
N THR A 148 23.20 23.12 6.63
CA THR A 148 22.15 23.43 7.60
C THR A 148 22.11 22.37 8.68
N ASN A 149 21.69 22.76 9.88
CA ASN A 149 21.38 21.81 10.95
C ASN A 149 20.16 20.98 10.51
N VAL A 150 20.26 19.66 10.56
CA VAL A 150 19.15 18.75 10.21
C VAL A 150 18.37 18.27 11.43
N ASP A 151 18.57 18.96 12.56
CA ASP A 151 17.91 18.73 13.84
C ASP A 151 18.07 17.30 14.39
N LEU A 152 19.17 16.64 14.05
CA LEU A 152 19.53 15.31 14.55
C LEU A 152 20.79 15.33 15.41
N ILE A 153 20.79 14.49 16.44
CA ILE A 153 21.91 14.25 17.34
C ILE A 153 22.28 12.78 17.34
N PHE A 154 23.56 12.51 17.11
CA PHE A 154 24.14 11.19 17.08
C PHE A 154 24.93 10.95 18.36
N CYS A 155 24.70 9.81 19.01
CA CYS A 155 25.48 9.30 20.13
C CYS A 155 26.43 8.22 19.58
N ILE A 156 27.73 8.53 19.46
CA ILE A 156 28.74 7.69 18.80
C ILE A 156 29.77 7.17 19.81
N ASP A 157 29.97 5.85 19.86
CA ASP A 157 31.10 5.19 20.51
C ASP A 157 32.30 5.15 19.55
N GLU A 158 33.19 6.14 19.70
CA GLU A 158 34.44 6.27 18.92
C GLU A 158 35.48 5.19 19.24
N THR A 159 35.30 4.43 20.32
CA THR A 159 36.24 3.38 20.75
C THR A 159 35.91 2.01 20.15
N SER A 160 34.73 1.88 19.55
CA SER A 160 34.28 0.63 18.93
C SER A 160 35.09 0.27 17.69
N GLU A 161 35.43 -1.01 17.53
CA GLU A 161 36.00 -1.54 16.28
C GLU A 161 34.97 -1.63 15.14
N ILE A 162 33.67 -1.59 15.47
CA ILE A 162 32.58 -1.53 14.49
C ILE A 162 32.33 -0.06 14.16
N ASP A 163 32.44 0.27 12.87
CA ASP A 163 32.22 1.61 12.34
C ASP A 163 31.05 1.60 11.35
N ASN A 164 29.85 1.97 11.82
CA ASN A 164 28.68 2.12 10.96
C ASN A 164 28.40 3.59 10.61
N VAL A 165 28.98 4.53 11.33
CA VAL A 165 28.87 5.97 11.04
C VAL A 165 29.46 6.29 9.67
N SER A 166 30.61 5.71 9.32
CA SER A 166 31.23 5.92 7.99
C SER A 166 30.35 5.46 6.82
N PHE A 167 29.43 4.52 7.05
CA PHE A 167 28.48 4.07 6.04
C PHE A 167 27.25 4.99 5.96
N LEU A 168 26.77 5.46 7.10
CA LEU A 168 25.52 6.24 7.20
C LEU A 168 25.69 7.70 6.80
N ILE A 169 26.90 8.25 6.90
CA ILE A 169 27.20 9.66 6.66
C ILE A 169 28.48 9.81 5.84
N GLN A 170 28.35 10.40 4.64
CA GLN A 170 29.50 10.90 3.90
C GLN A 170 30.01 12.20 4.53
N GLN A 171 31.02 12.08 5.39
CA GLN A 171 31.57 13.21 6.13
C GLN A 171 32.63 13.98 5.33
N LYS A 172 32.62 15.30 5.47
CA LYS A 172 33.67 16.18 4.95
C LYS A 172 34.62 16.58 6.07
N GLU A 173 35.93 16.37 5.85
CA GLU A 173 37.03 16.75 6.74
C GLU A 173 36.96 16.13 8.16
N ASN A 174 38.07 15.54 8.65
CA ASN A 174 38.15 14.91 9.98
C ASN A 174 36.97 13.97 10.31
N PRO A 175 36.71 12.93 9.49
CA PRO A 175 35.55 12.06 9.64
C PRO A 175 35.56 11.33 11.00
N VAL A 176 34.47 11.47 11.75
CA VAL A 176 34.23 10.72 12.98
C VAL A 176 33.90 9.28 12.61
N LYS A 177 34.65 8.33 13.19
CA LYS A 177 34.44 6.89 12.99
C LYS A 177 33.96 6.27 14.30
N GLY A 178 33.08 5.29 14.20
CA GLY A 178 32.65 4.54 15.37
C GLY A 178 31.26 3.94 15.24
N LEU A 179 30.78 3.41 16.35
CA LEU A 179 29.48 2.76 16.44
C LEU A 179 28.42 3.78 16.87
N LEU A 180 27.43 3.99 16.02
CA LEU A 180 26.25 4.78 16.35
C LEU A 180 25.40 4.01 17.36
N LEU A 181 25.38 4.49 18.61
CA LEU A 181 24.58 3.90 19.67
C LEU A 181 23.15 4.42 19.68
N ALA A 182 22.93 5.70 19.34
CA ALA A 182 21.58 6.24 19.24
C ALA A 182 21.49 7.47 18.32
N ILE A 183 20.28 7.72 17.82
CA ILE A 183 19.87 8.92 17.09
C ILE A 183 18.68 9.54 17.84
N ALA A 184 18.71 10.84 18.06
CA ALA A 184 17.60 11.59 18.65
C ALA A 184 17.38 12.93 17.93
N PRO A 185 16.14 13.44 17.85
CA PRO A 185 15.88 14.82 17.52
C PRO A 185 16.60 15.79 18.47
N THR A 186 16.92 17.00 17.99
CA THR A 186 17.63 18.01 18.79
C THR A 186 16.83 18.42 20.03
N ASP A 187 15.51 18.52 19.88
CA ASP A 187 14.58 18.93 20.94
C ASP A 187 13.91 17.75 21.66
N ALA A 188 14.31 16.51 21.36
CA ALA A 188 13.67 15.34 21.94
C ALA A 188 13.86 15.28 23.46
N ASP A 189 12.80 14.85 24.15
CA ASP A 189 12.88 14.40 25.54
C ASP A 189 13.89 13.25 25.65
N LYS A 190 14.49 13.07 26.84
CA LYS A 190 15.57 12.09 27.08
C LYS A 190 15.26 10.64 26.65
N ASN A 191 13.98 10.33 26.44
CA ASN A 191 13.48 8.99 26.16
C ASN A 191 13.06 8.78 24.70
N GLU A 192 12.93 9.83 23.86
CA GLU A 192 12.51 9.68 22.47
C GLU A 192 13.75 9.59 21.55
N ARG A 193 14.17 8.35 21.27
CA ARG A 193 15.37 8.09 20.46
C ARG A 193 15.30 6.73 19.81
N ILE A 194 16.00 6.58 18.69
CA ILE A 194 16.30 5.28 18.10
C ILE A 194 17.63 4.81 18.69
N ALA A 195 17.62 3.74 19.49
CA ALA A 195 18.78 3.24 20.22
C ALA A 195 19.16 1.81 19.79
N LEU A 196 20.46 1.54 19.77
CA LEU A 196 21.03 0.23 19.48
C LEU A 196 20.67 -0.76 20.60
N GLN A 197 19.99 -1.85 20.23
CA GLN A 197 19.58 -2.90 21.16
C GLN A 197 20.45 -4.15 21.07
N LYS A 198 21.01 -4.43 19.89
CA LYS A 198 21.76 -5.68 19.68
C LYS A 198 22.78 -5.57 18.57
N ILE A 199 23.90 -6.27 18.77
CA ILE A 199 24.94 -6.50 17.77
C ILE A 199 25.02 -8.01 17.54
N THR A 200 24.85 -8.45 16.30
CA THR A 200 24.90 -9.88 15.93
C THR A 200 25.97 -10.11 14.88
N ASN A 201 26.86 -11.07 15.12
CA ASN A 201 27.78 -11.56 14.09
C ASN A 201 27.01 -12.44 13.11
N ILE A 202 27.12 -12.11 11.83
CA ILE A 202 26.44 -12.80 10.73
C ILE A 202 27.43 -13.09 9.60
N ASN A 203 27.01 -13.94 8.65
CA ASN A 203 27.71 -14.18 7.40
C ASN A 203 26.69 -14.18 6.27
N SER A 204 26.20 -12.99 5.95
CA SER A 204 25.19 -12.77 4.90
C SER A 204 25.86 -12.26 3.64
N THR A 205 25.36 -12.61 2.46
CA THR A 205 25.90 -12.06 1.21
C THR A 205 24.77 -11.83 0.21
N ILE A 206 24.78 -10.64 -0.39
CA ILE A 206 23.88 -10.24 -1.48
C ILE A 206 24.68 -10.07 -2.77
N LYS A 207 24.00 -10.16 -3.91
CA LYS A 207 24.57 -9.95 -5.25
C LYS A 207 23.87 -8.77 -5.91
N ILE A 208 24.60 -7.69 -6.16
CA ILE A 208 24.10 -6.53 -6.89
C ILE A 208 25.29 -5.80 -7.48
N ASP A 209 25.23 -5.52 -8.78
CA ASP A 209 26.17 -4.62 -9.45
C ASP A 209 25.58 -3.22 -9.36
N VAL A 210 25.95 -2.48 -8.31
CA VAL A 210 25.30 -1.21 -7.95
C VAL A 210 25.45 -0.19 -9.07
N GLU A 211 26.64 -0.07 -9.67
CA GLU A 211 26.91 0.90 -10.73
C GLU A 211 26.13 0.57 -12.01
N LYS A 212 26.08 -0.71 -12.40
CA LYS A 212 25.29 -1.13 -13.56
C LYS A 212 23.79 -0.91 -13.34
N GLU A 213 23.27 -1.24 -12.16
CA GLU A 213 21.86 -1.04 -11.83
C GLU A 213 21.50 0.45 -11.77
N LEU A 214 22.37 1.31 -11.20
CA LEU A 214 22.19 2.76 -11.21
C LEU A 214 22.14 3.31 -12.63
N ALA A 215 23.03 2.85 -13.52
CA ALA A 215 23.01 3.27 -14.92
C ALA A 215 21.72 2.84 -15.65
N ALA A 216 21.26 1.60 -15.43
CA ALA A 216 20.00 1.11 -15.98
C ALA A 216 18.79 1.88 -15.44
N TYR A 217 18.80 2.18 -14.14
CA TYR A 217 17.78 2.98 -13.48
C TYR A 217 17.69 4.40 -14.07
N GLN A 218 18.84 5.06 -14.27
CA GLN A 218 18.88 6.40 -14.84
C GLN A 218 18.32 6.43 -16.28
N ILE A 219 18.70 5.45 -17.11
CA ILE A 219 18.15 5.32 -18.48
C ILE A 219 16.62 5.21 -18.45
N LYS A 220 16.08 4.41 -17.52
CA LYS A 220 14.64 4.24 -17.36
C LYS A 220 13.96 5.52 -16.86
N LYS A 221 14.54 6.20 -15.86
CA LYS A 221 14.06 7.49 -15.34
C LYS A 221 14.03 8.54 -16.44
N ASP A 222 15.13 8.74 -17.16
CA ASP A 222 15.23 9.69 -18.27
C ASP A 222 14.19 9.39 -19.38
N SER A 223 13.93 8.11 -19.65
CA SER A 223 12.91 7.71 -20.62
C SER A 223 11.50 8.07 -20.14
N LEU A 224 11.19 7.87 -18.86
CA LEU A 224 9.91 8.24 -18.27
C LEU A 224 9.76 9.77 -18.23
N ASP A 225 10.77 10.50 -17.78
CA ASP A 225 10.76 11.96 -17.72
C ASP A 225 10.53 12.58 -19.10
N LYS A 226 11.08 11.99 -20.17
CA LYS A 226 10.78 12.41 -21.56
C LYS A 226 9.32 12.19 -21.94
N VAL A 227 8.74 11.05 -21.55
CA VAL A 227 7.32 10.79 -21.78
C VAL A 227 6.48 11.83 -21.03
N TYR A 228 6.73 12.05 -19.73
CA TYR A 228 6.01 13.06 -18.94
C TYR A 228 6.15 14.48 -19.49
N ASN A 229 7.37 14.91 -19.83
CA ASN A 229 7.61 16.24 -20.39
C ASN A 229 7.07 16.40 -21.83
N SER A 230 6.69 15.31 -22.50
CA SER A 230 5.99 15.34 -23.79
C SER A 230 4.47 15.37 -23.66
N TYR A 231 3.92 15.02 -22.49
CA TYR A 231 2.53 15.27 -22.12
C TYR A 231 2.41 16.69 -21.56
N ASP A 232 2.43 17.68 -22.46
CA ASP A 232 1.80 18.96 -22.19
C ASP A 232 0.30 18.64 -22.06
N TYR A 233 -0.27 18.62 -20.85
CA TYR A 233 -1.73 18.48 -20.70
C TYR A 233 -2.35 19.77 -21.23
N PRO A 234 -2.92 19.80 -22.44
CA PRO A 234 -3.77 20.92 -22.76
C PRO A 234 -5.03 20.70 -21.91
N VAL A 235 -5.34 21.64 -21.03
CA VAL A 235 -6.71 21.73 -20.51
C VAL A 235 -7.57 22.20 -21.68
N ASP A 236 -7.83 21.31 -22.63
CA ASP A 236 -8.80 21.52 -23.69
C ASP A 236 -10.00 20.62 -23.39
N THR A 237 -11.01 21.27 -22.83
CA THR A 237 -12.37 20.79 -22.65
C THR A 237 -13.04 20.61 -24.01
N ALA A 238 -12.60 19.61 -24.76
CA ALA A 238 -13.26 19.17 -25.99
C ALA A 238 -13.25 17.65 -26.03
N TYR A 239 -14.24 17.04 -25.36
CA TYR A 239 -14.60 15.64 -25.59
C TYR A 239 -15.11 15.51 -27.03
N ALA A 240 -14.20 15.23 -27.95
CA ALA A 240 -14.55 14.57 -29.18
C ALA A 240 -15.01 13.15 -28.81
N THR A 241 -16.28 12.87 -29.10
CA THR A 241 -16.87 11.54 -29.12
C THR A 241 -16.14 10.72 -30.19
N THR A 242 -15.01 10.13 -29.84
CA THR A 242 -14.45 8.99 -30.56
C THR A 242 -14.81 7.77 -29.75
N ASP A 243 -15.55 6.86 -30.39
CA ASP A 243 -15.83 5.51 -29.91
C ASP A 243 -14.66 4.99 -29.09
N VAL A 244 -14.94 4.65 -27.84
CA VAL A 244 -14.03 3.92 -26.96
C VAL A 244 -13.87 2.53 -27.58
N ALA A 245 -12.99 2.43 -28.58
CA ALA A 245 -12.35 1.17 -28.89
C ALA A 245 -11.64 0.77 -27.61
N ALA A 246 -12.16 -0.25 -26.95
CA ALA A 246 -11.59 -0.87 -25.77
C ALA A 246 -10.07 -0.91 -25.92
N TYR A 247 -9.37 -0.14 -25.09
CA TYR A 247 -7.92 -0.18 -25.04
C TYR A 247 -7.55 -1.60 -24.63
N ASP A 248 -7.03 -2.36 -25.60
CA ASP A 248 -6.67 -3.77 -25.53
C ASP A 248 -5.40 -4.00 -24.69
N TYR A 249 -5.23 -3.22 -23.61
CA TYR A 249 -4.04 -3.26 -22.75
C TYR A 249 -3.95 -4.58 -21.96
N TYR A 250 -5.05 -5.33 -21.87
CA TYR A 250 -5.13 -6.60 -21.16
C TYR A 250 -5.08 -7.86 -22.06
N SER A 251 -5.08 -7.76 -23.40
CA SER A 251 -5.08 -8.97 -24.25
C SER A 251 -3.72 -9.63 -24.42
N GLU A 252 -2.62 -8.89 -24.26
CA GLU A 252 -1.26 -9.45 -24.40
C GLU A 252 -0.76 -10.16 -23.12
N TYR A 253 -1.37 -9.87 -21.96
CA TYR A 253 -0.96 -10.37 -20.65
C TYR A 253 -1.94 -11.42 -20.14
N MET A 254 -1.42 -12.59 -19.80
CA MET A 254 -2.23 -13.69 -19.28
C MET A 254 -2.46 -13.50 -17.77
N ASN A 255 -3.72 -13.61 -17.33
CA ASN A 255 -4.04 -13.66 -15.89
C ASN A 255 -3.66 -15.03 -15.31
N GLN A 256 -2.41 -15.09 -14.88
CA GLN A 256 -1.75 -15.99 -13.93
C GLN A 256 -1.92 -17.53 -14.08
N PRO A 257 -0.83 -18.31 -14.02
CA PRO A 257 -0.94 -19.74 -13.71
C PRO A 257 -1.51 -19.94 -12.30
N GLU A 258 -2.09 -21.12 -11.99
CA GLU A 258 -2.59 -21.48 -10.64
C GLU A 258 -1.47 -21.55 -9.59
N PHE A 259 -0.97 -20.39 -9.20
CA PHE A 259 0.21 -20.14 -8.40
C PHE A 259 0.04 -18.72 -7.82
N CYS A 260 0.59 -18.43 -6.64
CA CYS A 260 0.34 -17.19 -5.87
C CYS A 260 -0.94 -17.15 -5.05
N ASN A 261 -1.28 -18.26 -4.40
CA ASN A 261 -2.38 -18.25 -3.45
C ASN A 261 -1.89 -17.80 -2.07
N TYR A 262 -2.29 -16.59 -1.65
CA TYR A 262 -1.97 -16.05 -0.32
C TYR A 262 -2.77 -16.69 0.82
N THR A 263 -3.75 -17.56 0.54
CA THR A 263 -4.59 -18.18 1.55
C THR A 263 -3.74 -18.97 2.55
N GLY A 264 -3.80 -18.57 3.82
CA GLY A 264 -3.02 -19.18 4.90
C GLY A 264 -1.56 -18.75 4.97
N PHE A 265 -1.10 -17.82 4.11
CA PHE A 265 0.24 -17.25 4.20
C PHE A 265 0.41 -16.40 5.46
N TYR A 266 -0.58 -15.57 5.77
CA TYR A 266 -0.61 -14.71 6.97
C TYR A 266 -0.76 -15.50 8.27
N ASP A 267 -1.17 -16.77 8.21
CA ASP A 267 -1.30 -17.66 9.37
C ASP A 267 0.03 -18.37 9.70
N LEU A 268 1.08 -18.17 8.90
CA LEU A 268 2.39 -18.77 9.14
C LEU A 268 3.05 -18.13 10.36
N VAL A 269 3.40 -18.96 11.34
CA VAL A 269 4.15 -18.53 12.52
C VAL A 269 5.65 -18.75 12.28
N PHE A 270 6.39 -17.65 12.15
CA PHE A 270 7.85 -17.66 12.05
C PHE A 270 8.51 -17.34 13.39
N GLU A 271 9.70 -17.91 13.65
CA GLU A 271 10.48 -17.64 14.86
C GLU A 271 11.41 -16.41 14.71
N GLY A 272 11.86 -16.14 13.49
CA GLY A 272 12.71 -15.02 13.18
C GLY A 272 11.89 -13.76 12.93
N ASP A 273 12.23 -12.68 13.63
CA ASP A 273 11.52 -11.39 13.58
C ASP A 273 11.35 -10.79 12.18
N ASN A 274 12.15 -11.20 11.19
CA ASN A 274 12.08 -10.71 9.79
C ASN A 274 11.61 -11.76 8.78
N SER A 275 11.41 -13.00 9.22
CA SER A 275 11.12 -14.10 8.31
C SER A 275 9.83 -13.86 7.55
N PHE A 276 8.83 -13.26 8.21
CA PHE A 276 7.58 -12.88 7.56
C PHE A 276 7.80 -11.87 6.43
N SER A 277 8.48 -10.75 6.71
CA SER A 277 8.74 -9.71 5.70
C SER A 277 9.55 -10.26 4.52
N VAL A 278 10.57 -11.08 4.79
CA VAL A 278 11.37 -11.72 3.73
C VAL A 278 10.52 -12.66 2.88
N ALA A 279 9.65 -13.44 3.52
CA ALA A 279 8.75 -14.37 2.84
C ALA A 279 7.68 -13.64 2.01
N SER A 280 7.08 -12.58 2.54
CA SER A 280 6.02 -11.81 1.87
C SER A 280 6.57 -11.11 0.63
N THR A 281 7.74 -10.49 0.76
CA THR A 281 8.49 -9.89 -0.34
C THR A 281 8.78 -10.89 -1.45
N TYR A 282 9.30 -12.07 -1.10
CA TYR A 282 9.61 -13.10 -2.08
C TYR A 282 8.36 -13.57 -2.82
N MET A 283 7.27 -13.79 -2.09
CA MET A 283 5.97 -14.13 -2.67
C MET A 283 5.55 -13.05 -3.68
N SER A 284 5.52 -11.79 -3.26
CA SER A 284 5.11 -10.66 -4.11
C SER A 284 5.96 -10.52 -5.37
N ASN A 285 7.28 -10.76 -5.29
CA ASN A 285 8.15 -10.74 -6.47
C ASN A 285 7.90 -11.92 -7.42
N LEU A 286 7.75 -13.12 -6.86
CA LEU A 286 7.46 -14.32 -7.63
C LEU A 286 6.10 -14.18 -8.35
N CYS A 287 5.14 -13.52 -7.71
CA CYS A 287 3.81 -13.24 -8.25
C CYS A 287 3.77 -12.06 -9.21
N SER A 288 4.56 -11.01 -8.99
CA SER A 288 4.65 -9.89 -9.93
C SER A 288 5.13 -10.35 -11.31
N ASN A 289 5.98 -11.38 -11.38
CA ASN A 289 6.40 -11.98 -12.65
C ASN A 289 5.27 -12.67 -13.42
N THR A 290 4.16 -13.09 -12.78
CA THR A 290 3.00 -13.65 -13.49
C THR A 290 2.16 -12.57 -14.14
N TYR A 291 2.06 -11.38 -13.56
CA TYR A 291 1.29 -10.26 -14.12
C TYR A 291 1.85 -9.75 -15.46
N TYR A 292 3.16 -9.82 -15.65
CA TYR A 292 3.81 -9.40 -16.90
C TYR A 292 4.07 -10.57 -17.86
N LEU A 293 3.48 -11.73 -17.59
CA LEU A 293 3.65 -12.91 -18.42
C LEU A 293 2.94 -12.72 -19.77
N LYS A 294 3.72 -12.78 -20.84
CA LYS A 294 3.18 -12.80 -22.20
C LYS A 294 2.68 -14.19 -22.55
N LYS A 295 1.65 -14.25 -23.39
CA LYS A 295 1.17 -15.50 -24.00
C LYS A 295 2.35 -16.27 -24.65
N GLY A 296 2.52 -17.53 -24.28
CA GLY A 296 3.62 -18.39 -24.76
C GLY A 296 4.86 -18.45 -23.85
N ASP A 297 4.93 -17.64 -22.78
CA ASP A 297 6.03 -17.68 -21.80
C ASP A 297 5.73 -18.55 -20.55
N GLU A 298 4.59 -19.26 -20.52
CA GLU A 298 4.10 -19.99 -19.36
C GLU A 298 5.07 -21.08 -18.88
N GLU A 299 5.66 -21.83 -19.82
CA GLU A 299 6.63 -22.88 -19.50
C GLU A 299 7.93 -22.30 -18.95
N LYS A 300 8.34 -21.11 -19.42
CA LYS A 300 9.53 -20.41 -18.90
C LYS A 300 9.29 -19.98 -17.45
N PHE A 301 8.13 -19.38 -17.16
CA PHE A 301 7.77 -18.98 -15.81
C PHE A 301 7.65 -20.20 -14.87
N LYS A 302 6.98 -21.26 -15.32
CA LYS A 302 6.85 -22.51 -14.56
C LYS A 302 8.21 -23.08 -14.17
N ASN A 303 9.15 -23.13 -15.13
CA ASN A 303 10.52 -23.58 -14.88
C ASN A 303 11.29 -22.66 -13.92
N PHE A 304 11.10 -21.34 -14.04
CA PHE A 304 11.67 -20.35 -13.11
C PHE A 304 11.14 -20.55 -11.69
N ALA A 305 9.83 -20.53 -11.49
CA ALA A 305 9.21 -20.68 -10.17
C ALA A 305 9.54 -22.02 -9.50
N LEU A 306 9.57 -23.12 -10.27
CA LEU A 306 10.01 -24.43 -9.79
C LEU A 306 11.46 -24.44 -9.31
N LYS A 307 12.34 -23.81 -10.08
CA LYS A 307 13.76 -23.69 -9.73
C LYS A 307 13.94 -22.85 -8.47
N GLU A 308 13.26 -21.71 -8.40
CA GLU A 308 13.33 -20.83 -7.23
C GLU A 308 12.82 -21.58 -6.00
N ILE A 309 11.56 -22.02 -5.94
CA ILE A 309 11.02 -22.60 -4.70
C ILE A 309 11.83 -23.80 -4.18
N LYS A 310 12.36 -24.66 -5.06
CA LYS A 310 13.25 -25.79 -4.66
C LYS A 310 14.52 -25.33 -3.92
N ASN A 311 15.01 -24.13 -4.20
CA ASN A 311 16.22 -23.59 -3.62
C ASN A 311 16.01 -22.83 -2.29
N ILE A 312 14.77 -22.59 -1.85
CA ILE A 312 14.45 -21.82 -0.61
C ILE A 312 15.16 -22.39 0.61
N LYS A 313 15.07 -23.72 0.81
CA LYS A 313 15.68 -24.40 1.97
C LYS A 313 17.20 -24.25 2.03
N LYS A 314 17.85 -24.01 0.88
CA LYS A 314 19.30 -23.93 0.77
C LYS A 314 19.79 -22.49 0.81
N ASN A 315 19.18 -21.62 0.01
CA ASN A 315 19.74 -20.30 -0.23
C ASN A 315 19.33 -19.27 0.84
N TYR A 316 18.10 -19.33 1.40
CA TYR A 316 17.73 -18.45 2.52
C TYR A 316 18.50 -18.75 3.81
N VAL A 317 18.79 -20.02 4.05
CA VAL A 317 19.61 -20.42 5.19
C VAL A 317 21.05 -19.94 5.02
N LYS A 318 21.56 -19.95 3.79
CA LYS A 318 22.88 -19.42 3.45
C LYS A 318 22.92 -17.88 3.49
N SER A 319 21.81 -17.21 3.19
CA SER A 319 21.72 -15.74 3.21
C SER A 319 21.69 -15.17 4.62
N GLY A 320 21.27 -15.94 5.62
CA GLY A 320 21.09 -15.45 6.99
C GLY A 320 19.93 -14.47 7.15
N LEU A 321 19.12 -14.26 6.10
CA LEU A 321 17.92 -13.42 6.15
C LEU A 321 16.77 -14.11 6.89
N MET A 322 16.76 -15.45 6.88
CA MET A 322 15.72 -16.27 7.49
C MET A 322 16.37 -17.48 8.21
N PRO A 323 15.97 -17.79 9.45
CA PRO A 323 16.39 -19.01 10.14
C PRO A 323 16.04 -20.28 9.37
N LYS A 324 16.82 -21.35 9.57
CA LYS A 324 16.60 -22.64 8.92
C LYS A 324 15.20 -23.21 9.14
N LYS A 325 14.63 -23.03 10.33
CA LYS A 325 13.29 -23.52 10.67
C LYS A 325 12.21 -22.78 9.88
N ASP A 326 12.31 -21.45 9.83
CA ASP A 326 11.41 -20.58 9.09
C ASP A 326 11.47 -20.81 7.59
N ALA A 327 12.67 -21.02 7.03
CA ALA A 327 12.83 -21.37 5.62
C ALA A 327 12.17 -22.71 5.27
N ALA A 328 12.12 -23.64 6.22
CA ALA A 328 11.38 -24.90 6.07
C ALA A 328 9.86 -24.66 6.09
N ILE A 329 9.35 -23.87 7.03
CA ILE A 329 7.92 -23.51 7.11
C ILE A 329 7.48 -22.86 5.79
N PHE A 330 8.24 -21.88 5.31
CA PHE A 330 7.91 -21.15 4.09
C PHE A 330 7.95 -22.04 2.84
N TYR A 331 8.93 -22.94 2.75
CA TYR A 331 8.97 -23.91 1.67
C TYR A 331 7.75 -24.84 1.67
N GLU A 332 7.34 -25.38 2.83
CA GLU A 332 6.21 -26.30 2.89
C GLU A 332 4.89 -25.61 2.53
N PHE A 333 4.76 -24.31 2.83
CA PHE A 333 3.66 -23.48 2.32
C PHE A 333 3.66 -23.44 0.79
N LEU A 334 4.78 -23.04 0.18
CA LEU A 334 4.94 -22.90 -1.27
C LEU A 334 4.87 -24.23 -2.03
N LYS A 335 5.18 -25.34 -1.38
CA LYS A 335 5.13 -26.68 -1.97
C LYS A 335 3.71 -27.04 -2.45
N LYS A 336 2.68 -26.59 -1.74
CA LYS A 336 1.28 -26.82 -2.16
C LYS A 336 0.95 -26.10 -3.47
N ASP A 337 1.48 -24.89 -3.63
CA ASP A 337 1.33 -24.11 -4.86
C ASP A 337 2.22 -24.63 -5.99
N LEU A 338 3.39 -25.20 -5.68
CA LEU A 338 4.20 -25.92 -6.66
C LEU A 338 3.45 -27.11 -7.27
N GLU A 339 2.76 -27.91 -6.46
CA GLU A 339 2.02 -29.07 -6.97
C GLU A 339 0.88 -28.67 -7.91
N LYS A 340 0.27 -27.51 -7.68
CA LYS A 340 -0.75 -26.92 -8.57
C LYS A 340 -0.11 -26.38 -9.84
N LEU A 341 0.97 -25.61 -9.72
CA LEU A 341 1.74 -25.09 -10.86
C LEU A 341 2.32 -26.21 -11.75
N GLU A 342 2.77 -27.33 -11.16
CA GLU A 342 3.25 -28.50 -11.91
C GLU A 342 2.14 -29.16 -12.75
N LYS A 343 0.89 -29.13 -12.26
CA LYS A 343 -0.27 -29.74 -12.93
C LYS A 343 -1.00 -28.75 -13.85
N SER A 344 -0.80 -27.44 -13.64
CA SER A 344 -1.45 -26.42 -14.45
C SER A 344 -0.95 -26.47 -15.90
N LYS A 345 -1.89 -26.20 -16.80
CA LYS A 345 -1.65 -26.00 -18.24
C LYS A 345 -2.01 -24.55 -18.57
N PRO A 346 -1.39 -23.97 -19.61
CA PRO A 346 -1.83 -22.69 -20.14
C PRO A 346 -3.32 -22.76 -20.49
N LYS A 347 -4.09 -21.75 -20.05
CA LYS A 347 -5.48 -21.60 -20.45
C LYS A 347 -5.55 -21.29 -21.94
N THR A 348 -6.53 -21.86 -22.61
CA THR A 348 -6.84 -21.56 -24.00
C THR A 348 -7.54 -20.20 -24.12
N ASP A 349 -7.52 -19.60 -25.31
CA ASP A 349 -8.22 -18.33 -25.58
C ASP A 349 -9.72 -18.42 -25.26
N ALA A 350 -10.31 -19.59 -25.45
CA ALA A 350 -11.71 -19.84 -25.10
C ALA A 350 -11.94 -19.86 -23.58
N GLU A 351 -11.04 -20.46 -22.81
CA GLU A 351 -11.11 -20.48 -21.33
C GLU A 351 -10.90 -19.08 -20.73
N LEU A 352 -9.98 -18.30 -21.30
CA LEU A 352 -9.78 -16.91 -20.91
C LEU A 352 -10.99 -16.04 -21.24
N ALA A 353 -11.61 -16.23 -22.41
CA ALA A 353 -12.82 -15.49 -22.78
C ALA A 353 -14.00 -15.81 -21.84
N ILE A 354 -14.12 -17.07 -21.40
CA ILE A 354 -15.11 -17.48 -20.40
C ILE A 354 -14.82 -16.83 -19.04
N GLU A 355 -13.56 -16.80 -18.61
CA GLU A 355 -13.17 -16.16 -17.34
C GLU A 355 -13.25 -14.64 -17.38
N ALA A 356 -12.91 -14.00 -18.49
CA ALA A 356 -13.07 -12.57 -18.69
C ALA A 356 -14.56 -12.19 -18.64
N ALA A 357 -15.42 -12.97 -19.30
CA ALA A 357 -16.86 -12.78 -19.21
C ALA A 357 -17.42 -13.05 -17.79
N ALA A 358 -16.85 -14.01 -17.06
CA ALA A 358 -17.22 -14.28 -15.67
C ALA A 358 -16.72 -13.18 -14.72
N ALA A 359 -15.51 -12.65 -14.94
CA ALA A 359 -14.95 -11.53 -14.18
C ALA A 359 -15.65 -10.21 -14.51
N GLU A 360 -16.10 -9.99 -15.75
CA GLU A 360 -16.99 -8.89 -16.12
C GLU A 360 -18.37 -9.06 -15.46
N ALA A 361 -18.90 -10.27 -15.40
CA ALA A 361 -20.15 -10.56 -14.70
C ALA A 361 -20.01 -10.39 -13.17
N ASP A 362 -18.90 -10.79 -12.58
CA ASP A 362 -18.58 -10.59 -11.16
C ASP A 362 -18.26 -9.13 -10.86
N ALA A 363 -17.57 -8.40 -11.75
CA ALA A 363 -17.33 -6.96 -11.63
C ALA A 363 -18.62 -6.17 -11.83
N ALA A 364 -19.54 -6.61 -12.70
CA ALA A 364 -20.88 -6.07 -12.82
C ALA A 364 -21.72 -6.40 -11.57
N ALA A 365 -21.61 -7.61 -11.02
CA ALA A 365 -22.25 -7.98 -9.77
C ALA A 365 -21.65 -7.25 -8.55
N TYR A 366 -20.35 -6.96 -8.57
CA TYR A 366 -19.64 -6.18 -7.57
C TYR A 366 -19.93 -4.69 -7.72
N ALA A 367 -20.05 -4.15 -8.93
CA ALA A 367 -20.56 -2.79 -9.17
C ALA A 367 -22.03 -2.65 -8.74
N VAL A 368 -22.81 -3.74 -8.77
CA VAL A 368 -24.16 -3.83 -8.18
C VAL A 368 -24.11 -4.02 -6.65
N ALA A 369 -23.04 -4.57 -6.08
CA ALA A 369 -22.88 -4.79 -4.63
C ALA A 369 -22.17 -3.63 -3.89
N VAL A 370 -21.30 -2.87 -4.57
CA VAL A 370 -20.66 -1.63 -4.10
C VAL A 370 -21.65 -0.44 -4.12
N ASP A 371 -22.93 -0.70 -4.35
CA ASP A 371 -24.05 0.16 -3.92
C ASP A 371 -24.26 0.11 -2.37
N SER A 372 -23.41 -0.63 -1.63
CA SER A 372 -23.55 -0.80 -0.17
C SER A 372 -22.27 -0.71 0.68
N ALA A 373 -21.13 -0.27 0.15
CA ALA A 373 -19.95 -0.05 0.98
C ALA A 373 -19.09 1.14 0.53
N TYR A 374 -19.16 2.17 1.35
CA TYR A 374 -18.35 3.38 1.44
C TYR A 374 -16.85 3.16 1.11
N TYR A 375 -16.27 4.04 0.28
CA TYR A 375 -14.82 4.27 0.24
C TYR A 375 -14.55 5.74 0.57
N GLU A 376 -14.08 5.94 1.80
CA GLU A 376 -13.37 7.12 2.28
C GLU A 376 -11.93 7.04 1.76
N ASP A 377 -11.61 7.74 0.67
CA ASP A 377 -10.38 8.54 0.59
C ASP A 377 -10.40 9.46 -0.63
N GLY A 378 -9.90 10.68 -0.47
CA GLY A 378 -10.15 11.81 -1.34
C GLY A 378 -9.56 11.69 -2.76
N TYR A 379 -10.41 11.39 -3.75
CA TYR A 379 -10.21 11.81 -5.14
C TYR A 379 -11.57 12.17 -5.76
N SER A 380 -11.74 13.45 -6.08
CA SER A 380 -12.89 13.99 -6.81
C SER A 380 -12.92 13.41 -8.24
N TYR A 381 -13.61 12.29 -8.44
CA TYR A 381 -14.20 11.93 -9.72
C TYR A 381 -15.60 12.52 -9.77
N ASP A 382 -16.00 13.10 -10.91
CA ASP A 382 -17.40 13.43 -11.15
C ASP A 382 -18.24 12.18 -10.83
N VAL A 383 -18.96 12.24 -9.71
CA VAL A 383 -19.77 11.14 -9.18
C VAL A 383 -20.72 10.75 -10.30
N TYR A 384 -20.65 9.49 -10.73
CA TYR A 384 -21.65 8.93 -11.63
C TYR A 384 -23.01 9.03 -10.95
N VAL A 385 -23.77 10.08 -11.29
CA VAL A 385 -25.17 10.19 -10.94
C VAL A 385 -25.88 9.23 -11.87
N SER A 386 -26.26 8.05 -11.35
CA SER A 386 -27.08 7.12 -12.13
C SER A 386 -28.31 7.86 -12.65
N ASP A 387 -28.83 7.45 -13.81
CA ASP A 387 -30.09 7.99 -14.29
C ASP A 387 -31.19 7.69 -13.26
N TYR A 388 -32.08 8.65 -13.03
CA TYR A 388 -33.26 8.41 -12.20
C TYR A 388 -34.33 7.73 -13.05
N GLU A 389 -34.54 6.44 -12.81
CA GLU A 389 -35.69 5.70 -13.33
C GLU A 389 -36.76 5.60 -12.25
N SER A 390 -37.93 6.19 -12.54
CA SER A 390 -39.01 6.37 -11.58
C SER A 390 -39.84 5.09 -11.41
N ASN A 391 -39.88 4.55 -10.19
CA ASN A 391 -40.58 3.32 -9.83
C ASN A 391 -41.77 3.54 -8.86
N TYR A 392 -42.19 4.78 -8.58
CA TYR A 392 -43.29 5.05 -7.62
C TYR A 392 -44.60 4.32 -7.92
N LYS A 393 -44.87 3.95 -9.18
CA LYS A 393 -46.09 3.22 -9.55
C LYS A 393 -46.09 1.76 -9.12
N THR A 394 -44.93 1.20 -8.81
CA THR A 394 -44.75 -0.21 -8.42
C THR A 394 -44.50 -0.37 -6.92
N VAL A 395 -44.35 0.74 -6.18
CA VAL A 395 -44.22 0.72 -4.72
C VAL A 395 -45.56 0.31 -4.09
N THR A 396 -45.51 -0.68 -3.20
CA THR A 396 -46.68 -1.14 -2.44
C THR A 396 -46.54 -0.76 -0.96
N PRO A 397 -47.65 -0.53 -0.25
CA PRO A 397 -47.61 -0.07 1.15
C PRO A 397 -47.03 -1.10 2.12
N ASP A 398 -47.02 -2.37 1.73
CA ASP A 398 -46.46 -3.50 2.50
C ASP A 398 -44.93 -3.58 2.42
N ASN A 399 -44.31 -2.89 1.45
CA ASN A 399 -42.87 -2.98 1.18
C ASN A 399 -42.09 -1.77 1.71
N SER A 400 -42.71 -0.92 2.53
CA SER A 400 -42.05 0.24 3.13
C SER A 400 -41.19 -0.20 4.31
N ASN A 401 -39.87 -0.17 4.12
CA ASN A 401 -38.88 -0.27 5.19
C ASN A 401 -38.34 1.14 5.45
N PHE A 402 -38.13 1.51 6.72
CA PHE A 402 -37.61 2.84 7.06
C PHE A 402 -36.21 2.73 7.64
N ALA A 403 -35.27 3.49 7.08
CA ALA A 403 -33.93 3.61 7.63
C ALA A 403 -33.97 4.15 9.07
N ILE A 404 -34.95 5.00 9.41
CA ILE A 404 -35.15 5.55 10.76
C ILE A 404 -35.38 4.51 11.85
N GLU A 405 -35.90 3.32 11.50
CA GLU A 405 -36.08 2.23 12.47
C GLU A 405 -34.74 1.74 13.03
N SER A 406 -33.64 1.86 12.27
CA SER A 406 -32.29 1.54 12.77
C SER A 406 -31.84 2.52 13.86
N LEU A 407 -32.18 3.81 13.72
CA LEU A 407 -31.81 4.85 14.67
C LEU A 407 -32.71 4.85 15.92
N MET A 408 -33.95 4.38 15.80
CA MET A 408 -34.87 4.22 16.94
C MET A 408 -34.35 3.25 18.02
N GLN A 409 -33.38 2.40 17.68
CA GLN A 409 -32.72 1.50 18.64
C GLN A 409 -31.71 2.23 19.54
N ASP A 410 -31.20 3.40 19.11
CA ASP A 410 -30.32 4.28 19.89
C ASP A 410 -30.96 5.64 20.15
N THR A 411 -31.75 5.70 21.23
CA THR A 411 -32.49 6.92 21.63
C THR A 411 -31.60 8.08 22.10
N ASN A 412 -30.29 7.83 22.32
CA ASN A 412 -29.33 8.84 22.77
C ASN A 412 -28.38 9.32 21.66
N SER A 413 -28.53 8.82 20.44
CA SER A 413 -27.72 9.22 19.30
C SER A 413 -27.68 10.74 19.10
N SER A 414 -26.53 11.28 18.72
CA SER A 414 -26.37 12.70 18.38
C SER A 414 -27.11 13.09 17.09
N TYR A 415 -27.39 12.14 16.20
CA TYR A 415 -28.09 12.37 14.92
C TYR A 415 -29.51 12.90 15.10
N TRP A 416 -30.13 12.55 16.22
CA TRP A 416 -31.43 13.08 16.66
C TRP A 416 -31.50 14.60 16.82
N LYS A 417 -30.37 15.32 16.78
CA LYS A 417 -30.32 16.79 16.79
C LYS A 417 -30.53 17.42 15.41
N GLY A 418 -30.27 16.67 14.34
CA GLY A 418 -30.43 17.12 12.95
C GLY A 418 -31.79 16.77 12.33
N MET A 419 -32.71 16.20 13.11
CA MET A 419 -34.00 15.69 12.60
C MET A 419 -35.19 16.40 13.25
N PRO A 420 -36.33 16.50 12.54
CA PRO A 420 -37.59 16.96 13.13
C PRO A 420 -37.97 16.18 14.38
N THR A 421 -38.51 16.88 15.37
CA THR A 421 -38.82 16.27 16.68
C THR A 421 -39.88 15.16 16.58
N TYR A 422 -40.74 15.20 15.57
CA TYR A 422 -41.76 14.18 15.34
C TYR A 422 -41.17 12.83 14.94
N CYS A 423 -39.99 12.78 14.30
CA CYS A 423 -39.36 11.52 13.86
C CYS A 423 -39.02 10.59 15.03
N LYS A 424 -38.72 11.15 16.22
CA LYS A 424 -38.50 10.37 17.46
C LYS A 424 -39.76 9.69 17.98
N LYS A 425 -40.94 10.20 17.61
CA LYS A 425 -42.24 9.80 18.13
C LYS A 425 -43.24 9.63 16.99
N MET A 426 -42.78 9.08 15.87
CA MET A 426 -43.54 9.02 14.63
C MET A 426 -44.92 8.38 14.81
N ASP A 427 -44.98 7.25 15.53
CA ASP A 427 -46.25 6.55 15.82
C ASP A 427 -47.23 7.40 16.65
N SER A 428 -46.74 8.37 17.42
CA SER A 428 -47.56 9.26 18.25
C SER A 428 -48.12 10.45 17.48
N VAL A 429 -47.62 10.74 16.28
CA VAL A 429 -48.08 11.86 15.44
C VAL A 429 -49.00 11.42 14.30
N ILE A 430 -49.13 10.11 14.05
CA ILE A 430 -50.10 9.59 13.09
C ILE A 430 -51.52 9.72 13.66
N PRO A 431 -52.45 10.43 12.99
CA PRO A 431 -53.83 10.53 13.45
C PRO A 431 -54.54 9.17 13.49
N ASP A 432 -55.54 9.08 14.36
CA ASP A 432 -56.48 7.96 14.37
C ASP A 432 -57.54 8.14 13.29
N PHE A 433 -57.14 7.80 12.06
CA PHE A 433 -58.04 7.72 10.92
C PHE A 433 -59.06 6.60 11.11
N LYS A 434 -60.27 6.84 10.61
CA LYS A 434 -61.30 5.80 10.53
C LYS A 434 -60.96 4.74 9.48
N ASP A 435 -60.26 5.14 8.44
CA ASP A 435 -59.76 4.28 7.36
C ASP A 435 -58.40 3.68 7.77
N ALA A 436 -58.35 2.35 7.85
CA ALA A 436 -57.15 1.62 8.28
C ALA A 436 -56.02 1.69 7.24
N ASP A 437 -56.35 1.77 5.95
CA ASP A 437 -55.37 1.91 4.88
C ASP A 437 -54.79 3.33 4.92
N LEU A 438 -55.62 4.35 5.15
CA LEU A 438 -55.15 5.73 5.29
C LEU A 438 -54.14 5.89 6.43
N LYS A 439 -54.37 5.23 7.57
CA LYS A 439 -53.42 5.24 8.69
C LYS A 439 -52.06 4.65 8.31
N LYS A 440 -52.07 3.55 7.55
CA LYS A 440 -50.85 2.90 7.04
C LYS A 440 -50.09 3.80 6.07
N HIS A 441 -50.80 4.37 5.10
CA HIS A 441 -50.22 5.29 4.11
C HIS A 441 -49.67 6.57 4.76
N ALA A 442 -50.35 7.13 5.76
CA ALA A 442 -49.87 8.26 6.54
C ALA A 442 -48.59 7.94 7.32
N LYS A 443 -48.50 6.74 7.93
CA LYS A 443 -47.29 6.26 8.60
C LYS A 443 -46.13 6.10 7.63
N ASN A 444 -46.37 5.48 6.47
CA ASN A 444 -45.37 5.31 5.43
C ASN A 444 -44.83 6.66 4.95
N TYR A 445 -45.73 7.62 4.71
CA TYR A 445 -45.33 8.95 4.28
C TYR A 445 -44.40 9.64 5.29
N ALA A 446 -44.78 9.68 6.57
CA ALA A 446 -43.92 10.29 7.59
C ALA A 446 -42.58 9.56 7.78
N GLY A 447 -42.56 8.23 7.71
CA GLY A 447 -41.33 7.45 7.82
C GLY A 447 -40.33 7.76 6.71
N GLN A 448 -40.81 7.85 5.47
CA GLN A 448 -39.96 8.20 4.32
C GLN A 448 -39.46 9.65 4.38
N ILE A 449 -40.26 10.59 4.91
CA ILE A 449 -39.78 11.97 5.16
C ILE A 449 -38.67 11.97 6.22
N CYS A 450 -38.81 11.18 7.29
CA CYS A 450 -37.76 11.04 8.30
C CYS A 450 -36.47 10.42 7.73
N ASP A 451 -36.57 9.43 6.82
CA ASP A 451 -35.42 8.85 6.14
C ASP A 451 -34.66 9.87 5.30
N MET A 452 -35.35 10.83 4.67
CA MET A 452 -34.69 11.91 3.91
C MET A 452 -33.76 12.76 4.78
N TYR A 453 -34.11 13.01 6.05
CA TYR A 453 -33.24 13.73 6.99
C TYR A 453 -32.03 12.90 7.44
N MET A 454 -32.13 11.57 7.43
CA MET A 454 -30.99 10.70 7.72
C MET A 454 -29.95 10.70 6.60
N GLY A 455 -30.33 11.12 5.40
CA GLY A 455 -29.41 11.24 4.29
C GLY A 455 -28.24 12.21 4.55
N GLU A 456 -28.39 13.21 5.42
CA GLU A 456 -27.30 14.12 5.79
C GLU A 456 -26.26 13.49 6.72
N PHE A 457 -26.46 12.24 7.16
CA PHE A 457 -25.56 11.55 8.07
C PHE A 457 -24.86 10.38 7.38
N ASP A 458 -23.58 10.19 7.71
CA ASP A 458 -22.77 9.14 7.14
C ASP A 458 -23.26 7.74 7.56
N GLY A 459 -23.34 6.82 6.59
CA GLY A 459 -23.63 5.40 6.84
C GLY A 459 -25.09 5.04 7.16
N THR A 460 -26.06 5.90 6.85
CA THR A 460 -27.47 5.71 7.24
C THR A 460 -28.27 4.71 6.42
N GLY A 461 -27.70 4.15 5.35
CA GLY A 461 -28.38 3.14 4.51
C GLY A 461 -29.62 3.65 3.78
N VAL A 462 -29.79 4.98 3.66
CA VAL A 462 -30.93 5.61 2.99
C VAL A 462 -30.78 5.50 1.48
N TRP A 463 -31.72 4.82 0.84
CA TRP A 463 -31.80 4.79 -0.63
C TRP A 463 -32.64 5.96 -1.16
N TYR A 464 -32.02 7.12 -1.36
CA TYR A 464 -32.70 8.38 -1.72
C TYR A 464 -33.70 8.29 -2.88
N LYS A 465 -33.33 7.65 -3.99
CA LYS A 465 -34.22 7.54 -5.17
C LYS A 465 -35.46 6.71 -4.85
N GLY A 466 -35.30 5.62 -4.10
CA GLY A 466 -36.40 4.80 -3.64
C GLY A 466 -37.28 5.50 -2.60
N THR A 467 -36.69 6.23 -1.66
CA THR A 467 -37.41 7.06 -0.69
C THR A 467 -38.23 8.14 -1.39
N LEU A 468 -37.69 8.81 -2.41
CA LEU A 468 -38.44 9.76 -3.24
C LEU A 468 -39.60 9.10 -4.00
N ASP A 469 -39.38 7.91 -4.56
CA ASP A 469 -40.44 7.13 -5.20
C ASP A 469 -41.54 6.70 -4.22
N ALA A 470 -41.17 6.32 -3.00
CA ALA A 470 -42.12 5.96 -1.94
C ALA A 470 -42.94 7.18 -1.49
N ILE A 471 -42.30 8.32 -1.22
CA ILE A 471 -42.99 9.60 -0.93
C ILE A 471 -43.97 9.93 -2.06
N ARG A 472 -43.55 9.78 -3.32
CA ARG A 472 -44.39 10.04 -4.49
C ARG A 472 -45.57 9.08 -4.61
N ALA A 473 -45.37 7.80 -4.30
CA ALA A 473 -46.43 6.79 -4.29
C ALA A 473 -47.50 7.10 -3.24
N GLU A 474 -47.08 7.50 -2.04
CA GLU A 474 -47.97 7.87 -0.94
C GLU A 474 -48.77 9.14 -1.25
N GLN A 475 -48.12 10.18 -1.81
CA GLN A 475 -48.84 11.37 -2.30
C GLN A 475 -49.88 11.03 -3.37
N LEU A 476 -49.53 10.11 -4.28
CA LEU A 476 -50.47 9.68 -5.32
C LEU A 476 -51.66 8.93 -4.72
N TYR A 477 -51.45 8.09 -3.70
CA TYR A 477 -52.53 7.42 -2.97
C TYR A 477 -53.48 8.44 -2.32
N PHE A 478 -52.95 9.43 -1.61
CA PHE A 478 -53.77 10.48 -0.97
C PHE A 478 -54.61 11.23 -2.00
N ASN A 479 -54.00 11.62 -3.13
CA ASN A 479 -54.68 12.36 -4.19
C ASN A 479 -55.79 11.51 -4.85
N ASN A 480 -55.50 10.26 -5.19
CA ASN A 480 -56.45 9.38 -5.89
C ASN A 480 -57.62 8.92 -5.02
N ASN A 481 -57.44 8.91 -3.70
CA ASN A 481 -58.46 8.46 -2.75
C ASN A 481 -59.07 9.61 -1.94
N LYS A 482 -58.67 10.86 -2.19
CA LYS A 482 -59.15 12.05 -1.46
C LYS A 482 -60.67 12.13 -1.42
N ASP A 483 -61.37 11.75 -2.49
CA ASP A 483 -62.83 11.79 -2.54
C ASP A 483 -63.53 10.64 -1.78
N LYS A 484 -62.81 9.54 -1.52
CA LYS A 484 -63.31 8.37 -0.79
C LYS A 484 -63.20 8.54 0.72
N PHE A 485 -62.29 9.38 1.20
CA PHE A 485 -62.10 9.64 2.63
C PHE A 485 -63.31 10.38 3.22
N SER A 486 -63.61 10.10 4.50
CA SER A 486 -64.63 10.86 5.21
C SER A 486 -64.21 12.32 5.38
N LYS A 487 -65.17 13.24 5.56
CA LYS A 487 -64.86 14.66 5.81
C LYS A 487 -63.86 14.83 6.96
N LYS A 488 -64.03 14.05 8.04
CA LYS A 488 -63.15 14.05 9.21
C LYS A 488 -61.75 13.54 8.88
N ASP A 489 -61.63 12.45 8.12
CA ASP A 489 -60.31 11.91 7.74
C ASP A 489 -59.55 12.83 6.79
N LYS A 490 -60.26 13.58 5.93
CA LYS A 490 -59.63 14.62 5.08
C LYS A 490 -59.05 15.75 5.92
N GLU A 491 -59.83 16.26 6.89
CA GLU A 491 -59.37 17.31 7.81
C GLU A 491 -58.16 16.84 8.62
N LEU A 492 -58.19 15.61 9.14
CA LEU A 492 -57.06 15.02 9.87
C LEU A 492 -55.83 14.78 8.99
N LEU A 493 -56.01 14.38 7.73
CA LEU A 493 -54.92 14.16 6.79
C LEU A 493 -54.26 15.48 6.40
N ASP A 494 -55.06 16.51 6.09
CA ASP A 494 -54.55 17.84 5.76
C ASP A 494 -53.83 18.45 6.98
N GLU A 495 -54.36 18.30 8.20
CA GLU A 495 -53.68 18.75 9.44
C GLU A 495 -52.36 18.00 9.68
N PHE A 496 -52.36 16.68 9.51
CA PHE A 496 -51.17 15.85 9.64
C PHE A 496 -50.09 16.24 8.64
N LEU A 497 -50.41 16.32 7.36
CA LEU A 497 -49.45 16.69 6.31
C LEU A 497 -48.88 18.10 6.51
N ASN A 498 -49.68 19.04 7.01
CA ASN A 498 -49.22 20.39 7.36
C ASN A 498 -48.38 20.44 8.65
N SER A 499 -48.42 19.39 9.48
CA SER A 499 -47.63 19.27 10.71
C SER A 499 -46.27 18.61 10.51
N LEU A 500 -46.07 17.96 9.36
CA LEU A 500 -44.77 17.45 8.92
C LEU A 500 -43.99 18.64 8.30
N ASP A 501 -42.68 18.70 8.57
CA ASP A 501 -41.77 19.73 8.02
C ASP A 501 -41.68 19.68 6.48
#